data_AF-A0A6C0APR5-F1
#
_entry.id   AF-A0A6C0APR5-F1
#
_cell.length_a   1.000
_cell.length_b   1.000
_cell.length_c   1.000
_cell.angle_alpha   90.00
_cell.angle_beta   90.00
_cell.angle_gamma   90.00
#
_symmetry.space_group_name_H-M   'P 1'
#
loop_
_entity.id
_entity.type
_entity.pdbx_description
1 polymer ?
#
loop_
_entity_poly.entity_id
_entity_poly.type
_entity_poly.pdbx_seq_one_letter_code
_entity_poly.pdbx_strand_id
1 'polypeptide(L)'
;MPQKPFNELLLWKGQIQKCQKKSTISQPDMVLPKINALTGHYVPERPSIHEELLYRYSVYSIEYWRGVRERQQEYRAANQPS
;
A
#
# COMPACT_ATOMS: atom_id res chain seq x y z
N MET A 1 22.85 -5.40 -10.55
CA MET A 1 23.22 -3.98 -10.31
C MET A 1 24.02 -3.91 -9.02
N PRO A 2 25.13 -3.17 -8.96
CA PRO A 2 25.94 -3.09 -7.74
C PRO A 2 25.15 -2.36 -6.64
N GLN A 3 24.91 -3.04 -5.52
CA GLN A 3 24.31 -2.43 -4.32
C GLN A 3 25.34 -1.48 -3.71
N LYS A 4 25.05 -0.16 -3.75
CA LYS A 4 25.87 0.80 -3.01
C LYS A 4 25.70 0.55 -1.50
N PRO A 5 26.79 0.59 -0.72
CA PRO A 5 26.71 0.41 0.72
C PRO A 5 25.82 1.51 1.34
N PHE A 6 25.00 1.11 2.31
CA PHE A 6 24.11 1.98 3.06
C PHE A 6 24.93 3.09 3.76
N ASN A 7 24.60 4.35 3.47
CA ASN A 7 25.30 5.50 4.05
C ASN A 7 24.44 6.14 5.13
N GLU A 8 24.70 5.78 6.39
CA GLU A 8 24.02 6.29 7.58
C GLU A 8 24.04 7.83 7.67
N LEU A 9 25.13 8.44 7.22
CA LEU A 9 25.36 9.89 7.29
C LEU A 9 24.38 10.67 6.41
N LEU A 10 23.90 10.06 5.31
CA LEU A 10 22.86 10.65 4.45
C LEU A 10 21.46 10.50 5.05
N LEU A 11 21.20 9.42 5.79
CA LEU A 11 19.93 9.21 6.49
C LEU A 11 19.66 10.32 7.51
N TRP A 12 20.66 10.64 8.35
CA TRP A 12 20.56 11.70 9.35
C TRP A 12 20.35 13.10 8.75
N LYS A 13 20.77 13.32 7.50
CA LYS A 13 20.55 14.56 6.76
C LYS A 13 19.20 14.62 6.03
N GLY A 14 18.31 13.64 6.26
CA GLY A 14 17.04 13.51 5.55
C GLY A 14 17.18 13.12 4.08
N GLN A 15 18.41 12.87 3.62
CA GLN A 15 18.70 12.37 2.28
C GLN A 15 18.63 10.84 2.32
N ILE A 16 17.40 10.32 2.50
CA ILE A 16 17.13 8.89 2.31
C ILE A 16 17.58 8.59 0.89
N GLN A 17 18.65 7.78 0.75
CA GLN A 17 19.02 7.27 -0.54
C GLN A 17 17.75 6.70 -1.14
N LYS A 18 17.36 7.19 -2.33
CA LYS A 18 16.38 6.52 -3.17
C LYS A 18 17.01 5.19 -3.57
N CYS A 19 17.19 4.27 -2.61
CA CYS A 19 17.24 2.85 -2.87
C CYS A 19 16.13 2.65 -3.86
N GLN A 20 16.46 2.07 -5.01
CA GLN A 20 15.52 1.73 -6.07
C GLN A 20 14.40 0.92 -5.41
N LYS A 21 13.40 1.60 -4.85
CA LYS A 21 12.20 0.99 -4.31
C LYS A 21 11.63 0.38 -5.57
N LYS A 22 11.74 -0.94 -5.68
CA LYS A 22 11.01 -1.70 -6.68
C LYS A 22 9.60 -1.11 -6.69
N SER A 23 9.19 -0.71 -7.89
CA SER A 23 7.89 -0.14 -8.24
C SER A 23 6.90 -0.25 -7.08
N THR A 24 6.58 0.91 -6.50
CA THR A 24 5.56 1.08 -5.46
C THR A 24 4.47 0.04 -5.64
N ILE A 25 4.40 -0.93 -4.72
CA ILE A 25 3.27 -1.86 -4.65
C ILE A 25 2.04 -0.98 -4.68
N SER A 26 1.22 -1.17 -5.72
CA SER A 26 0.05 -0.34 -5.98
C SER A 26 -0.69 -0.18 -4.66
N GLN A 27 -0.64 1.02 -4.09
CA GLN A 27 -1.48 1.30 -2.94
C GLN A 27 -2.91 1.14 -3.45
N PRO A 28 -3.75 0.37 -2.75
CA PRO A 28 -5.16 0.29 -3.14
C PRO A 28 -5.73 1.70 -3.11
N ASP A 29 -6.51 2.06 -4.13
CA ASP A 29 -7.13 3.38 -4.20
C ASP A 29 -7.92 3.64 -2.91
N MET A 30 -7.61 4.76 -2.24
CA MET A 30 -8.47 5.23 -1.16
C MET A 30 -9.76 5.74 -1.77
N VAL A 31 -10.83 4.95 -1.64
CA VAL A 31 -12.16 5.36 -2.08
C VAL A 31 -12.70 6.36 -1.07
N LEU A 32 -12.77 7.63 -1.47
CA LEU A 32 -13.49 8.65 -0.71
C LEU A 32 -14.99 8.37 -0.77
N PRO A 33 -15.74 8.58 0.33
CA PRO A 33 -17.19 8.44 0.30
C PRO A 33 -17.79 9.39 -0.74
N LYS A 34 -18.65 8.86 -1.61
CA LYS A 34 -19.34 9.65 -2.63
C LYS A 34 -20.42 10.49 -1.95
N ILE A 35 -20.27 11.80 -2.00
CA ILE A 35 -21.28 12.75 -1.55
C ILE A 35 -22.17 13.06 -2.75
N ASN A 36 -23.48 12.96 -2.57
CA ASN A 36 -24.42 13.38 -3.61
C ASN A 36 -24.38 14.90 -3.72
N ALA A 37 -24.06 15.42 -4.91
CA ALA A 37 -23.93 16.85 -5.15
C ALA A 37 -25.23 17.64 -4.98
N LEU A 38 -26.40 17.00 -5.15
CA LEU A 38 -27.71 17.64 -5.04
C LEU A 38 -28.21 17.69 -3.60
N THR A 39 -28.03 16.59 -2.86
CA THR A 39 -28.56 16.47 -1.49
C THR A 39 -27.52 16.78 -0.42
N GLY A 40 -26.22 16.83 -0.77
CA GLY A 40 -25.12 17.00 0.19
C GLY A 40 -24.93 15.81 1.14
N HIS A 41 -25.72 14.74 0.98
CA HIS A 41 -25.68 13.57 1.84
C HIS A 41 -24.81 12.48 1.23
N TYR A 42 -24.16 11.72 2.11
CA TYR A 42 -23.49 10.48 1.74
C TYR A 42 -24.51 9.46 1.25
N VAL A 43 -24.24 8.84 0.11
CA VAL A 43 -25.04 7.75 -0.44
C VAL A 43 -24.21 6.48 -0.31
N PRO A 44 -24.54 5.59 0.65
CA PRO A 44 -23.80 4.35 0.80
C PRO A 44 -24.06 3.44 -0.42
N GLU A 45 -23.02 2.75 -0.88
CA GLU A 45 -23.10 1.68 -1.88
C GLU A 45 -23.63 0.38 -1.26
N ARG A 46 -23.73 0.33 0.08
CA ARG A 46 -24.26 -0.80 0.87
C ARG A 46 -25.48 -0.40 1.71
N PRO A 47 -26.23 -1.38 2.26
CA PRO A 47 -27.44 -1.11 3.05
C PRO A 47 -27.25 -0.13 4.22
N SER A 48 -26.05 -0.08 4.81
CA SER A 48 -25.71 0.90 5.84
C SER A 48 -24.26 1.36 5.73
N ILE A 49 -23.97 2.52 6.32
CA ILE A 49 -22.60 3.05 6.44
C ILE A 49 -21.70 2.08 7.22
N HIS A 50 -22.23 1.40 8.23
CA HIS A 50 -21.50 0.41 9.03
C HIS A 50 -21.06 -0.78 8.17
N GLU A 51 -21.97 -1.32 7.35
CA GLU A 51 -21.66 -2.42 6.44
C GLU A 51 -20.67 -2.01 5.35
N GLU A 52 -20.76 -0.77 4.87
CA GLU A 52 -19.79 -0.27 3.89
C GLU A 52 -18.40 -0.14 4.50
N LEU A 53 -18.27 0.43 5.70
CA LEU A 53 -17.00 0.55 6.40
C LEU A 53 -16.37 -0.83 6.67
N LEU A 54 -17.16 -1.79 7.14
CA LEU A 54 -16.71 -3.17 7.35
C LEU A 54 -16.25 -3.82 6.04
N TYR A 55 -17.01 -3.63 4.96
CA TYR A 55 -16.63 -4.15 3.65
C TYR A 55 -15.33 -3.54 3.15
N ARG A 56 -15.18 -2.21 3.18
CA ARG A 56 -13.96 -1.53 2.73
C ARG A 56 -12.75 -1.97 3.54
N TYR A 57 -12.90 -2.09 4.86
CA TYR A 57 -11.85 -2.61 5.73
C TYR A 57 -11.44 -4.04 5.35
N SER A 58 -12.40 -4.92 5.05
CA SER A 58 -12.11 -6.29 4.60
C SER A 58 -11.31 -6.31 3.30
N VAL A 59 -11.66 -5.45 2.33
CA VAL A 59 -10.94 -5.33 1.06
C VAL A 59 -9.52 -4.83 1.29
N TYR A 60 -9.33 -3.77 2.08
CA TYR A 60 -7.99 -3.24 2.40
C TYR A 60 -7.11 -4.28 3.09
N SER A 61 -7.67 -5.06 4.01
CA SER A 61 -6.94 -6.14 4.70
C SER A 61 -6.46 -7.22 3.72
N ILE A 62 -7.34 -7.68 2.81
CA ILE A 62 -7.00 -8.68 1.79
C ILE A 62 -5.85 -8.17 0.90
N GLU A 63 -5.97 -6.95 0.40
CA GLU A 63 -4.98 -6.28 -0.45
C GLU A 63 -3.62 -6.15 0.25
N TYR A 64 -3.62 -5.74 1.52
CA TYR A 64 -2.43 -5.65 2.34
C TYR A 64 -1.71 -7.01 2.43
N TRP A 65 -2.43 -8.07 2.81
CA TRP A 65 -1.86 -9.40 2.96
C TRP A 65 -1.41 -10.03 1.64
N ARG A 66 -2.08 -9.69 0.53
CA ARG A 66 -1.61 -10.04 -0.82
C ARG A 66 -0.24 -9.41 -1.10
N GLY A 67 -0.10 -8.10 -0.89
CA GLY A 67 1.18 -7.41 -1.07
C GLY A 67 2.29 -7.90 -0.14
N VAL A 68 1.97 -8.34 1.09
CA VAL A 68 2.94 -8.98 1.99
C VAL A 68 3.49 -10.28 1.39
N ARG A 69 2.62 -11.14 0.87
CA ARG A 69 3.02 -12.42 0.27
C ARG A 69 3.89 -12.21 -0.96
N GLU A 70 3.54 -11.25 -1.81
CA GLU A 70 4.34 -10.87 -2.99
C GLU A 70 5.75 -10.43 -2.59
N ARG A 71 5.86 -9.51 -1.61
CA ARG A 71 7.17 -9.06 -1.10
C ARG A 71 8.01 -10.20 -0.52
N GLN A 72 7.39 -11.12 0.21
CA GLN A 72 8.08 -12.29 0.77
C GLN A 72 8.58 -13.22 -0.33
N GLN A 73 7.78 -13.47 -1.36
CA GLN A 73 8.17 -14.28 -2.50
C GLN A 73 9.35 -13.66 -3.26
N GLU A 74 9.30 -12.36 -3.53
CA GLU A 74 10.40 -11.64 -4.16
C GLU A 74 11.69 -11.67 -3.33
N TYR A 75 11.57 -11.48 -2.01
CA TYR A 75 12.72 -11.54 -1.11
C TYR A 75 13.34 -12.92 -1.09
N ARG A 76 12.54 -13.99 -1.08
CA ARG A 76 13.03 -15.37 -1.13
C ARG A 76 13.72 -15.65 -2.47
N ALA A 77 13.11 -15.26 -3.59
CA ALA A 77 13.68 -15.44 -4.92
C ALA A 77 15.04 -14.71 -5.08
N ALA A 78 15.19 -13.52 -4.48
CA ALA A 78 16.43 -12.75 -4.54
C ALA A 78 17.55 -13.31 -3.65
N ASN A 79 17.21 -14.11 -2.62
CA ASN A 79 18.17 -14.64 -1.63
C ASN A 79 18.35 -16.16 -1.72
N GLN A 80 17.81 -16.83 -2.76
CA GLN A 80 18.13 -18.22 -3.00
C GLN A 80 19.58 -18.31 -3.49
N PRO A 81 20.46 -19.08 -2.82
CA PRO A 81 21.80 -19.34 -3.33
C PRO A 81 21.68 -20.18 -4.61
N SER A 82 22.34 -19.72 -5.67
CA SER A 82 22.51 -20.44 -6.93
C SER A 82 23.29 -21.73 -6.75
#